data_AF-A0A2V6MQ11-F1
#
_entry.id   AF-A0A2V6MQ11-F1
#
_cell.length_a   1.000
_cell.length_b   1.000
_cell.length_c   1.000
_cell.angle_alpha   90.00
_cell.angle_beta   90.00
_cell.angle_gamma   90.00
#
_symmetry.space_group_name_H-M   'P 1'
#
loop_
_entity.id
_entity.type
_entity.pdbx_description
1 polymer ?
#
loop_
_entity_poly.entity_id
_entity_poly.type
_entity_poly.pdbx_seq_one_letter_code
_entity_poly.pdbx_strand_id
1 'polypeptide(L)'
;QNRIDPGDPLDKNLYELPPEELAQVASVPDSLRGAIEALQADHSFLLRGDVFNEDFIANWVDMKQKEYDALRLRPHPYEFAMYYDV
;
A
#
# COMPACT_ATOMS: atom_id res chain seq x y z
N GLN A 1 -7.90 -11.54 -20.47
CA GLN A 1 -8.62 -10.33 -20.93
C GLN A 1 -7.67 -9.17 -21.22
N ASN A 2 -6.78 -8.75 -20.32
CA ASN A 2 -6.08 -7.46 -20.50
C ASN A 2 -4.67 -7.53 -21.12
N ARG A 3 -4.05 -8.73 -21.25
CA ARG A 3 -2.71 -8.94 -21.85
C ARG A 3 -1.70 -7.87 -21.44
N ILE A 4 -1.67 -7.56 -20.13
CA ILE A 4 -0.81 -6.51 -19.59
C ILE A 4 0.64 -6.97 -19.77
N ASP A 5 1.45 -6.12 -20.42
CA ASP A 5 2.87 -6.32 -20.56
C ASP A 5 3.55 -5.98 -19.21
N PRO A 6 4.27 -6.91 -18.57
CA PRO A 6 4.98 -6.62 -17.33
C PRO A 6 6.18 -5.68 -17.53
N GLY A 7 6.59 -5.41 -18.77
CA GLY A 7 7.82 -4.72 -19.09
C GLY A 7 9.04 -5.64 -19.04
N ASP A 8 10.21 -5.05 -19.24
CA ASP A 8 11.48 -5.79 -19.24
C ASP A 8 11.87 -6.23 -17.83
N PRO A 9 12.45 -7.44 -17.66
CA PRO A 9 12.95 -7.90 -16.38
C PRO A 9 14.12 -7.05 -15.90
N LEU A 10 14.20 -6.83 -14.59
CA LEU A 10 15.29 -6.09 -13.97
C LEU A 10 16.35 -7.06 -13.41
N ASP A 11 17.45 -7.25 -14.15
CA ASP A 11 18.59 -8.08 -13.76
C ASP A 11 19.62 -7.29 -12.91
N LYS A 12 19.16 -6.56 -11.89
CA LYS A 12 20.02 -5.77 -10.98
C LYS A 12 19.63 -6.02 -9.52
N ASN A 13 20.59 -5.90 -8.60
CA ASN A 13 20.31 -5.96 -7.17
C ASN A 13 19.65 -4.66 -6.71
N LEU A 14 18.35 -4.72 -6.35
CA LEU A 14 17.55 -3.56 -5.92
C LEU A 14 18.18 -2.78 -4.76
N TYR A 15 18.89 -3.43 -3.85
CA TYR A 15 19.48 -2.76 -2.69
C TYR A 15 20.77 -1.99 -3.01
N GLU A 16 21.36 -2.23 -4.18
CA GLU A 16 22.62 -1.60 -4.63
C GLU A 16 22.41 -0.54 -5.72
N LEU A 17 21.16 -0.35 -6.15
CA LEU A 17 20.83 0.64 -7.16
C LEU A 17 20.98 2.06 -6.61
N PRO A 18 21.51 3.00 -7.40
CA PRO A 18 21.52 4.40 -7.03
C PRO A 18 20.08 4.94 -6.92
N PRO A 19 19.81 5.95 -6.07
CA PRO A 19 18.45 6.47 -5.84
C PRO A 19 17.73 6.91 -7.12
N GLU A 20 18.47 7.44 -8.10
CA GLU A 20 17.93 7.88 -9.39
C GLU A 20 17.37 6.72 -10.23
N GLU A 21 18.01 5.54 -10.18
CA GLU A 21 17.52 4.33 -10.86
C GLU A 21 16.38 3.68 -10.06
N LEU A 22 16.47 3.67 -8.72
CA LEU A 22 15.41 3.14 -7.85
C LEU A 22 14.09 3.89 -8.00
N ALA A 23 14.13 5.20 -8.20
CA ALA A 23 12.93 6.01 -8.40
C ALA A 23 12.13 5.61 -9.66
N GLN A 24 12.74 4.89 -10.60
CA GLN A 24 12.08 4.39 -11.81
C GLN A 24 11.42 3.02 -11.59
N VAL A 25 11.71 2.35 -10.48
CA VAL A 25 11.15 1.05 -10.14
C VAL A 25 9.84 1.26 -9.38
N ALA A 26 8.74 0.71 -9.92
CA ALA A 26 7.46 0.72 -9.22
C ALA A 26 7.57 -0.01 -7.88
N SER A 27 7.12 0.64 -6.81
CA SER A 27 7.14 0.10 -5.45
C SER A 27 5.74 -0.27 -4.97
N VAL A 28 5.70 -1.15 -3.97
CA VAL A 28 4.46 -1.45 -3.24
C VAL A 28 4.08 -0.28 -2.33
N PRO A 29 2.79 -0.17 -1.95
CA PRO A 29 2.38 0.80 -0.93
C PRO A 29 3.23 0.67 0.34
N ASP A 30 3.61 1.81 0.90
CA ASP A 30 4.50 1.93 2.06
C ASP A 30 3.80 1.60 3.40
N SER A 31 2.48 1.53 3.40
CA SER A 31 1.66 1.47 4.59
C SER A 31 0.31 0.81 4.31
N LEU A 32 -0.34 0.37 5.37
CA LEU A 32 -1.72 -0.13 5.29
C LEU A 32 -2.65 0.94 4.70
N ARG A 33 -2.41 2.22 5.01
CA ARG A 33 -3.19 3.33 4.45
C ARG A 33 -3.04 3.43 2.94
N GLY A 34 -1.82 3.39 2.42
CA GLY A 34 -1.57 3.40 0.98
C GLY A 34 -2.21 2.21 0.26
N ALA A 35 -2.20 1.03 0.89
CA ALA A 35 -2.85 -0.16 0.34
C ALA A 35 -4.39 -0.04 0.32
N ILE A 36 -4.99 0.56 1.35
CA ILE A 36 -6.43 0.85 1.39
C ILE A 36 -6.81 1.82 0.27
N GLU A 37 -6.05 2.90 0.09
CA GLU A 37 -6.30 3.90 -0.95
C GLU A 37 -6.16 3.29 -2.36
N ALA A 38 -5.14 2.45 -2.58
CA ALA A 38 -4.98 1.72 -3.83
C ALA A 38 -6.16 0.78 -4.11
N LEU A 39 -6.64 0.04 -3.09
CA LEU A 39 -7.80 -0.83 -3.24
C LEU A 39 -9.08 -0.03 -3.56
N GLN A 40 -9.29 1.11 -2.91
CA GLN A 40 -10.43 1.97 -3.21
C GLN A 40 -10.36 2.55 -4.63
N ALA A 41 -9.16 2.93 -5.08
CA ALA A 41 -8.95 3.53 -6.41
C ALA A 41 -9.06 2.50 -7.55
N ASP A 42 -8.63 1.25 -7.34
CA ASP A 42 -8.66 0.20 -8.37
C ASP A 42 -9.04 -1.17 -7.81
N HIS A 43 -10.35 -1.44 -7.70
CA HIS A 43 -10.90 -2.76 -7.36
C HIS A 43 -11.81 -3.33 -8.45
N SER A 44 -11.91 -2.66 -9.60
CA SER A 44 -12.76 -3.09 -10.71
C SER A 44 -12.45 -4.52 -11.18
N PHE A 45 -11.18 -4.90 -11.10
CA PHE A 45 -10.71 -6.22 -11.49
C PHE A 45 -11.23 -7.34 -10.56
N LEU A 46 -11.54 -7.02 -9.30
CA LEU A 46 -12.05 -7.94 -8.27
C LEU A 46 -13.55 -8.18 -8.40
N LEU A 47 -14.31 -7.19 -8.90
CA LEU A 47 -15.76 -7.29 -9.10
C LEU A 47 -16.13 -8.22 -10.27
N ARG A 48 -15.16 -8.58 -11.12
CA ARG A 48 -15.43 -9.41 -12.30
C ARG A 48 -15.80 -10.84 -11.90
N GLY A 49 -16.94 -11.29 -12.42
CA GLY A 49 -17.44 -12.66 -12.18
C GLY A 49 -18.09 -12.85 -10.81
N ASP A 50 -18.52 -11.77 -10.16
CA ASP A 50 -19.19 -11.77 -8.85
C ASP A 50 -18.41 -12.52 -7.75
N VAL A 51 -17.07 -12.54 -7.86
CA VAL A 51 -16.19 -13.12 -6.84
C VAL A 51 -16.18 -12.25 -5.58
N PHE A 52 -16.08 -10.94 -5.78
CA PHE A 52 -16.25 -9.93 -4.74
C PHE A 52 -17.39 -9.01 -5.15
N ASN A 53 -18.18 -8.56 -4.17
CA ASN A 53 -19.17 -7.51 -4.35
C ASN A 53 -18.65 -6.19 -3.76
N GLU A 54 -19.27 -5.08 -4.17
CA GLU A 54 -18.89 -3.74 -3.72
C GLU A 54 -19.04 -3.58 -2.20
N ASP A 55 -20.10 -4.14 -1.63
CA ASP A 55 -20.37 -4.09 -0.19
C ASP A 55 -19.26 -4.76 0.63
N PHE A 56 -18.74 -5.90 0.16
CA PHE A 56 -17.63 -6.60 0.81
C PHE A 56 -16.38 -5.74 0.81
N ILE A 57 -16.04 -5.14 -0.32
CA ILE A 57 -14.85 -4.28 -0.45
C ILE A 57 -14.99 -3.04 0.45
N ALA A 58 -16.17 -2.40 0.45
CA ALA A 58 -16.44 -1.25 1.32
C ALA A 58 -16.31 -1.60 2.82
N ASN A 59 -16.89 -2.73 3.24
CA ASN A 59 -16.79 -3.20 4.63
C ASN A 59 -15.35 -3.56 5.01
N TRP A 60 -14.60 -4.19 4.10
CA TRP A 60 -13.20 -4.53 4.32
C TRP A 60 -12.35 -3.28 4.51
N VAL A 61 -12.53 -2.28 3.64
CA VAL A 61 -11.86 -0.98 3.71
C VAL A 61 -12.13 -0.28 5.05
N ASP A 62 -13.40 -0.22 5.48
CA ASP A 62 -13.76 0.40 6.77
C ASP A 62 -13.10 -0.32 7.95
N MET A 63 -13.12 -1.66 7.95
CA MET A 63 -12.47 -2.45 8.99
C MET A 63 -10.96 -2.19 9.05
N LYS A 64 -10.27 -2.15 7.90
CA LYS A 64 -8.83 -1.88 7.83
C LYS A 64 -8.48 -0.44 8.15
N GLN A 65 -9.34 0.52 7.83
CA GLN A 65 -9.19 1.90 8.24
C GLN A 65 -9.22 2.03 9.77
N LYS A 66 -10.14 1.32 10.44
CA LYS A 66 -10.21 1.27 11.90
C LYS A 66 -8.95 0.66 12.54
N GLU A 67 -8.40 -0.41 11.94
CA GLU A 67 -7.13 -1.01 12.41
C GLU A 67 -5.96 -0.02 12.27
N TYR A 68 -5.87 0.67 11.13
CA TYR A 68 -4.86 1.70 10.90
C TYR A 68 -5.00 2.88 11.87
N ASP A 69 -6.22 3.38 12.06
CA ASP A 69 -6.54 4.47 12.99
C ASP A 69 -6.21 4.08 14.44
N ALA A 70 -6.47 2.82 14.81
CA ALA A 70 -6.14 2.33 16.13
C ALA A 70 -4.65 2.49 16.42
N LEU A 71 -3.75 2.28 15.46
CA LEU A 71 -2.31 2.45 15.69
C LEU A 71 -1.87 3.91 15.59
N ARG A 72 -2.20 4.60 14.49
CA ARG A 72 -1.63 5.93 14.18
C ARG A 72 -2.04 7.03 15.16
N LEU A 73 -3.17 6.87 15.85
CA LEU A 73 -3.69 7.86 16.80
C LEU A 73 -3.03 7.75 18.19
N ARG A 74 -2.20 6.73 18.40
CA ARG A 74 -1.48 6.52 19.66
C ARG A 74 -0.01 6.89 19.49
N PRO A 75 0.57 7.68 20.42
CA PRO A 75 2.00 7.95 20.40
C PRO A 75 2.82 6.66 20.44
N HIS A 76 3.81 6.55 19.56
CA HIS A 76 4.75 5.44 19.58
C HIS A 76 5.86 5.70 20.63
N PRO A 77 6.33 4.69 21.40
CA PRO A 77 7.39 4.90 22.40
C PRO A 77 8.66 5.57 21.85
N TYR A 78 8.99 5.34 20.57
CA TYR A 78 10.12 5.98 19.92
C TYR A 78 9.95 7.50 19.75
N GLU A 79 8.72 8.01 19.68
CA GLU A 79 8.46 9.47 19.66
C GLU A 79 8.93 10.14 20.94
N PHE A 80 8.80 9.48 22.10
CA PHE A 80 9.36 10.00 23.36
C PHE A 80 10.89 10.06 23.31
N ALA A 81 11.55 9.07 22.71
CA ALA A 81 13.00 9.12 22.52
C ALA A 81 13.44 10.25 21.59
N MET A 82 12.58 10.68 20.65
CA MET A 82 12.90 11.74 19.68
C MET A 82 12.53 13.14 20.17
N TYR A 83 11.48 13.28 20.98
CA TYR A 83 10.83 14.58 21.23
C TYR A 83 10.58 14.93 22.70
N TYR A 84 10.98 14.09 23.66
CA TYR A 84 10.69 14.35 25.08
C TYR A 84 11.43 15.56 25.66
N ASP A 85 12.65 15.84 25.17
CA ASP A 85 13.53 16.92 25.65
C ASP A 85 13.70 18.07 24.64
N VAL A 86 12.88 18.08 23.59
CA VAL A 86 12.80 19.17 22.60
C VAL A 86 12.09 20.39 23.19
#